data_AF-A0A7Y1MUC6-F1
#
_entry.id   AF-A0A7Y1MUC6-F1
#
_cell.length_a   1.000
_cell.length_b   1.000
_cell.length_c   1.000
_cell.angle_alpha   90.00
_cell.angle_beta   90.00
_cell.angle_gamma   90.00
#
_symmetry.space_group_name_H-M   'P 1'
#
loop_
_entity.id
_entity.type
_entity.pdbx_description
1 polymer ?
#
loop_
_entity_poly.entity_id
_entity_poly.type
_entity_poly.pdbx_seq_one_letter_code
_entity_poly.pdbx_strand_id
1 'polypeptide(L)'
;MSTTNVGEGGAIYEVLYNSGGATVPYIYRYFLMPLQSSDEDALQKSKESSPFLVTKSPQAVREVLDGKVRLKTESTIYEFRNVSIFKVDGEIHIVSFDLDSTGP
;
A
#
# COMPACT_ATOMS: atom_id res chain seq x y z
N MET A 1 -6.22 -7.29 -6.93
CA MET A 1 -5.75 -6.52 -5.76
C MET A 1 -5.28 -7.51 -4.72
N SER A 2 -4.37 -7.12 -3.83
CA SER A 2 -4.01 -7.91 -2.65
C SER A 2 -4.21 -7.07 -1.38
N THR A 3 -4.46 -7.74 -0.25
CA THR A 3 -4.73 -7.10 1.05
C THR A 3 -3.85 -7.73 2.12
N THR A 4 -3.20 -6.91 2.93
CA THR A 4 -2.38 -7.35 4.07
C THR A 4 -2.83 -6.62 5.34
N ASN A 5 -3.27 -7.37 6.35
CA ASN A 5 -3.68 -6.78 7.63
C ASN A 5 -2.48 -6.22 8.38
N VAL A 6 -2.61 -5.03 8.95
CA VAL A 6 -1.56 -4.38 9.76
C VAL A 6 -1.90 -4.29 11.26
N GLY A 7 -2.98 -4.95 11.69
CA GLY A 7 -3.49 -4.87 13.06
C GLY A 7 -4.45 -3.70 13.28
N GLU A 8 -5.10 -3.66 14.44
CA GLU A 8 -5.98 -2.55 14.89
C GLU A 8 -7.05 -2.12 13.86
N GLY A 9 -7.57 -3.08 13.07
CA GLY A 9 -8.56 -2.79 12.04
C GLY A 9 -8.03 -2.04 10.81
N GLY A 10 -6.71 -1.99 10.61
CA GLY A 10 -6.06 -1.43 9.42
C GLY A 10 -5.57 -2.49 8.45
N ALA A 11 -5.47 -2.11 7.17
CA ALA A 11 -4.88 -2.95 6.13
C ALA A 11 -4.13 -2.14 5.07
N ILE A 12 -3.15 -2.79 4.45
CA ILE A 12 -2.48 -2.33 3.24
C ILE A 12 -3.12 -2.99 2.02
N TYR A 13 -3.47 -2.18 1.03
CA TYR A 13 -4.06 -2.62 -0.24
C TYR A 13 -3.09 -2.38 -1.38
N GLU A 14 -2.78 -3.43 -2.15
CA GLU A 14 -2.01 -3.35 -3.39
C GLU A 14 -2.95 -3.30 -4.59
N VAL A 15 -3.05 -2.13 -5.21
CA VAL A 15 -3.90 -1.89 -6.37
C VAL A 15 -3.04 -1.81 -7.62
N LEU A 16 -3.30 -2.70 -8.58
CA LEU A 16 -2.71 -2.63 -9.91
C LEU A 16 -3.38 -1.51 -10.71
N TYR A 17 -2.63 -0.49 -11.03
CA TYR A 17 -3.05 0.59 -11.92
C TYR A 17 -2.61 0.25 -13.36
N ASN A 18 -3.56 -0.19 -14.17
CA ASN A 18 -3.36 -0.47 -15.60
C ASN A 18 -4.19 0.51 -16.44
N SER A 19 -3.63 1.69 -16.70
CA SER A 19 -4.35 2.77 -17.41
C SER A 19 -4.02 2.90 -18.90
N GLY A 20 -3.33 1.95 -19.53
CA GLY A 20 -2.98 2.17 -20.95
C GLY A 20 -2.34 1.00 -21.68
N GLY A 21 -3.17 0.15 -22.31
CA GLY A 21 -2.77 -0.70 -23.44
C GLY A 21 -1.60 -1.66 -23.20
N ALA A 22 -1.20 -2.37 -24.24
CA ALA A 22 -0.22 -3.47 -24.16
C ALA A 22 1.23 -3.04 -23.87
N THR A 23 1.52 -1.73 -23.77
CA THR A 23 2.90 -1.19 -23.71
C THR A 23 3.23 -0.42 -22.44
N VAL A 24 2.27 -0.15 -21.56
CA VAL A 24 2.53 0.53 -20.29
C VAL A 24 2.92 -0.49 -19.22
N PRO A 25 4.06 -0.33 -18.54
CA PRO A 25 4.47 -1.25 -17.48
C PRO A 25 3.49 -1.18 -16.30
N TYR A 26 3.24 -2.32 -15.66
CA TYR A 26 2.39 -2.42 -14.49
C TYR A 26 2.87 -1.49 -13.37
N ILE A 27 1.96 -0.63 -12.88
CA ILE A 27 2.21 0.26 -11.74
C ILE A 27 1.35 -0.21 -10.57
N TYR A 28 2.00 -0.51 -9.46
CA TYR A 28 1.37 -0.91 -8.22
C TYR A 28 1.30 0.30 -7.28
N ARG A 29 0.11 0.55 -6.75
CA ARG A 29 -0.15 1.59 -5.76
C ARG A 29 -0.56 0.93 -4.46
N TYR A 30 0.14 1.27 -3.38
CA TYR A 30 -0.10 0.71 -2.06
C TYR A 30 -0.72 1.75 -1.14
N PHE A 31 -1.84 1.40 -0.52
CA PHE A 31 -2.62 2.29 0.34
C PHE A 31 -2.71 1.71 1.74
N LEU A 32 -2.55 2.54 2.76
CA LEU A 32 -2.86 2.20 4.14
C LEU A 32 -4.23 2.81 4.46
N MET A 33 -5.20 1.96 4.78
CA MET A 33 -6.58 2.37 5.05
C MET A 33 -7.19 1.48 6.14
N PRO A 34 -8.32 1.86 6.75
CA PRO A 34 -9.11 0.93 7.54
C PRO A 34 -9.45 -0.33 6.73
N LEU A 35 -9.58 -1.47 7.39
CA LEU A 35 -10.03 -2.71 6.78
C LEU A 35 -11.42 -2.50 6.19
N GLN A 36 -11.59 -2.90 4.94
CA GLN A 36 -12.82 -2.74 4.17
C GLN A 36 -13.50 -4.10 4.04
N SER A 37 -14.83 -4.09 3.91
CA SER A 37 -15.64 -5.30 3.85
C SER A 37 -15.49 -6.07 2.54
N SER A 38 -15.04 -5.41 1.46
CA SER A 38 -14.89 -5.99 0.14
C SER A 38 -13.80 -5.31 -0.68
N ASP A 39 -13.38 -5.99 -1.75
CA ASP A 39 -12.42 -5.44 -2.72
C ASP A 39 -12.98 -4.20 -3.45
N GLU A 40 -14.29 -4.16 -3.69
CA GLU A 40 -14.94 -3.01 -4.33
C GLU A 40 -14.93 -1.78 -3.42
N ASP A 41 -15.25 -1.96 -2.14
CA ASP A 41 -15.19 -0.90 -1.13
C ASP A 41 -13.77 -0.36 -0.98
N ALA A 42 -12.77 -1.25 -0.92
CA ALA A 42 -11.36 -0.88 -0.90
C ALA A 42 -10.93 -0.09 -2.14
N LEU A 43 -11.39 -0.49 -3.33
CA LEU A 43 -11.10 0.24 -4.55
C LEU A 43 -11.74 1.63 -4.54
N GLN A 44 -13.00 1.78 -4.10
CA GLN A 44 -13.63 3.10 -3.99
C GLN A 44 -12.90 3.98 -2.96
N LYS A 45 -12.58 3.43 -1.79
CA LYS A 45 -11.84 4.15 -0.74
C LYS A 45 -10.45 4.59 -1.20
N SER A 46 -9.77 3.77 -2.01
CA SER A 46 -8.46 4.11 -2.56
C SER A 46 -8.48 5.33 -3.48
N LYS A 47 -9.62 5.62 -4.13
CA LYS A 47 -9.77 6.82 -4.99
C LYS A 47 -9.79 8.12 -4.20
N GLU A 48 -10.17 8.05 -2.92
CA GLU A 48 -10.21 9.18 -1.99
C GLU A 48 -8.90 9.34 -1.19
N SER A 49 -8.00 8.35 -1.31
CA SER A 49 -6.79 8.25 -0.49
C SER A 49 -5.54 8.41 -1.34
N SER A 50 -4.44 8.85 -0.74
CA SER A 50 -3.14 8.87 -1.41
C SER A 50 -2.36 7.59 -1.10
N PRO A 51 -1.71 6.97 -2.10
CA PRO A 51 -0.85 5.82 -1.84
C PRO A 51 0.37 6.24 -1.03
N PHE A 52 0.86 5.38 -0.14
CA PHE A 52 2.14 5.59 0.54
C PHE A 52 3.31 5.05 -0.28
N LEU A 53 3.06 4.16 -1.25
CA LEU A 53 4.06 3.64 -2.16
C LEU A 53 3.47 3.49 -3.56
N VAL A 54 4.19 3.99 -4.56
CA VAL A 54 3.91 3.77 -5.99
C VAL A 54 5.16 3.19 -6.62
N THR A 55 5.07 1.99 -7.20
CA THR A 55 6.25 1.25 -7.69
C THR A 55 5.88 0.30 -8.84
N LYS A 56 6.88 -0.18 -9.57
CA LYS A 56 6.75 -1.31 -10.50
C LYS A 56 6.87 -2.68 -9.83
N SER A 57 7.17 -2.73 -8.54
CA SER A 57 7.27 -3.99 -7.81
C SER A 57 5.92 -4.45 -7.25
N PRO A 58 5.41 -5.63 -7.66
CA PRO A 58 4.31 -6.29 -6.95
C PRO A 58 4.78 -6.80 -5.59
N GLN A 59 3.84 -7.11 -4.70
CA GLN A 59 4.10 -7.81 -3.43
C GLN A 59 5.21 -7.15 -2.59
N ALA A 60 5.16 -5.82 -2.49
CA ALA A 60 6.19 -5.07 -1.77
C ALA A 60 6.18 -5.36 -0.26
N VAL A 61 5.03 -5.68 0.33
CA VAL A 61 4.92 -5.99 1.76
C VAL A 61 5.56 -7.34 2.06
N ARG A 62 6.53 -7.36 2.98
CA ARG A 62 7.26 -8.58 3.38
C ARG A 62 6.93 -9.04 4.78
N GLU A 63 6.79 -8.10 5.69
CA GLU A 63 6.55 -8.40 7.09
C GLU A 63 5.74 -7.28 7.73
N VAL A 64 4.77 -7.66 8.55
CA VAL A 64 4.00 -6.77 9.40
C VAL A 64 4.43 -7.02 10.83
N LEU A 65 4.92 -5.96 11.47
CA LEU A 65 5.27 -5.88 12.88
C LEU A 65 4.33 -4.87 13.53
N ASP A 66 4.29 -4.86 14.86
CA ASP A 66 3.47 -3.90 15.60
C ASP A 66 3.90 -2.45 15.28
N GLY A 67 3.00 -1.67 14.68
CA GLY A 67 3.24 -0.28 14.23
C GLY A 67 4.25 -0.10 13.09
N LYS A 68 4.73 -1.18 12.47
CA LYS A 68 5.81 -1.12 11.48
C LYS A 68 5.68 -2.18 10.39
N VAL A 69 5.90 -1.79 9.14
CA VAL A 69 5.85 -2.71 8.00
C VAL A 69 7.16 -2.68 7.23
N ARG A 70 7.74 -3.86 6.99
CA ARG A 70 8.91 -4.01 6.12
C ARG A 70 8.47 -4.22 4.68
N LEU A 71 9.03 -3.41 3.80
CA LEU A 71 8.78 -3.41 2.38
C LEU A 71 10.06 -3.79 1.63
N LYS A 72 9.92 -4.49 0.52
CA LYS A 72 11.01 -4.72 -0.44
C LYS A 72 10.55 -4.46 -1.86
N THR A 73 11.24 -3.56 -2.56
CA THR A 73 11.06 -3.32 -3.99
C THR A 73 12.31 -3.71 -4.77
N GLU A 74 12.11 -4.21 -5.98
CA GLU A 74 13.16 -4.69 -6.90
C GLU A 74 13.17 -3.89 -8.21
N SER A 75 12.39 -2.80 -8.26
CA SER A 75 12.20 -1.97 -9.44
C SER A 75 11.90 -0.53 -9.05
N THR A 76 11.62 0.31 -10.05
CA THR A 76 11.41 1.74 -9.89
C THR A 76 10.37 2.07 -8.80
N ILE A 77 10.73 3.00 -7.93
CA ILE A 77 9.83 3.66 -6.98
C ILE A 77 9.53 5.05 -7.53
N TYR A 78 8.25 5.38 -7.65
CA TYR A 78 7.76 6.69 -8.12
C TYR A 78 7.36 7.60 -6.96
N GLU A 79 6.80 7.03 -5.91
CA GLU A 79 6.42 7.75 -4.70
C GLU A 79 6.63 6.83 -3.49
N PHE A 80 7.15 7.38 -2.39
CA PHE A 80 7.26 6.67 -1.13
C PHE A 80 7.09 7.64 0.05
N ARG A 81 6.29 7.23 1.03
CA ARG A 81 6.11 7.88 2.33
C ARG A 81 6.42 6.84 3.40
N ASN A 82 7.42 7.12 4.24
CA ASN A 82 7.88 6.20 5.27
C ASN A 82 6.96 6.14 6.50
N VAL A 83 5.93 6.99 6.56
CA VAL A 83 4.91 6.98 7.60
C VAL A 83 3.56 7.27 6.95
N SER A 84 2.53 6.55 7.37
CA SER A 84 1.13 6.87 7.05
C SER A 84 0.25 6.59 8.26
N ILE A 85 -0.97 7.12 8.22
CA ILE A 85 -1.96 6.96 9.29
C ILE A 85 -3.25 6.38 8.74
N PHE A 86 -3.99 5.68 9.60
CA PHE A 86 -5.38 5.33 9.36
C PHE A 86 -6.20 5.59 10.63
N LYS A 87 -7.52 5.67 10.48
CA LYS A 87 -8.42 6.01 11.57
C LYS A 87 -9.52 4.96 11.72
N VAL A 88 -9.63 4.37 12.89
CA VAL A 88 -10.68 3.40 13.27
C VAL A 88 -11.35 3.93 14.54
N ASP A 89 -12.69 3.99 14.56
CA ASP A 89 -13.49 4.39 15.73
C ASP A 89 -13.10 5.70 16.42
N GLY A 90 -12.48 6.64 15.68
CA GLY A 90 -12.01 7.91 16.25
C GLY A 90 -10.52 7.94 16.58
N GLU A 91 -9.90 6.77 16.74
CA GLU A 91 -8.50 6.59 17.09
C GLU A 91 -7.60 6.66 15.85
N ILE A 92 -6.46 7.33 15.98
CA ILE A 92 -5.46 7.45 14.91
C ILE A 92 -4.37 6.43 15.17
N HIS A 93 -4.19 5.53 14.22
CA HIS A 93 -3.11 4.55 14.22
C HIS A 93 -2.04 5.00 13.23
N ILE A 94 -0.78 4.99 13.70
CA ILE A 94 0.39 5.38 12.91
C ILE A 94 1.13 4.12 12.52
N VAL A 95 1.49 4.01 11.23
CA VAL A 95 2.30 2.91 10.71
C VAL A 95 3.53 3.48 10.05
N SER A 96 4.69 2.95 10.45
CA SER A 96 5.98 3.23 9.82
C SER A 96 6.31 2.19 8.75
N PHE A 97 6.97 2.61 7.68
CA PHE A 97 7.37 1.77 6.56
C PHE A 97 8.88 1.79 6.40
N ASP A 98 9.51 0.64 6.57
CA ASP A 98 10.93 0.43 6.26
C ASP A 98 11.03 -0.16 4.87
N LEU A 99 11.58 0.60 3.93
CA LEU A 99 11.72 0.18 2.54
C LEU A 99 13.17 -0.21 2.23
N ASP A 100 13.37 -1.49 1.93
CA ASP A 100 14.56 -1.99 1.26
C ASP A 100 14.33 -1.94 -0.26
N SER A 101 15.23 -1.31 -1.00
CA SER A 101 15.14 -1.22 -2.46
C SER A 101 16.44 -1.67 -3.09
N THR A 102 16.33 -2.66 -3.99
CA THR A 102 17.47 -3.22 -4.73
C THR A 102 17.43 -2.83 -6.22
N GLY A 103 16.56 -1.89 -6.59
CA GLY A 103 16.49 -1.35 -7.95
C GLY A 103 17.65 -0.39 -8.26
N PRO A 104 18.08 -0.29 -9.53
CA PRO A 104 19.09 0.67 -9.97
C PRO A 104 18.59 2.12 -9.94
#